data_AF-A0A3A6JMA7-F1
#
_entry.id   AF-A0A3A6JMA7-F1
#
_cell.length_a   1.000
_cell.length_b   1.000
_cell.length_c   1.000
_cell.angle_alpha   90.00
_cell.angle_beta   90.00
_cell.angle_gamma   90.00
#
_symmetry.space_group_name_H-M   'P 1'
#
loop_
_entity.id
_entity.type
_entity.pdbx_description
1 polymer ?
#
loop_
_entity_poly.entity_id
_entity_poly.type
_entity_poly.pdbx_seq_one_letter_code
_entity_poly.pdbx_strand_id
1 'polypeptide(L)'
;MKDLILGFKLLRYGYKLKTNVMMLGLFTAIGLLIEISSHGTNILGGFYFMLTGMFAYQMIIYMNASDYVQSSVMKRKLEVGMPVIVSTVVYLVLFTILVVEKYILIRMYPENTENYQDTLFMIIFILFGAMIFCGVCYKYFVASFIVFMLVIMTCMSTISHISDVISLGLVKFAVLGYAAILLGGVIEYLISSLLYRKQLSEIAMSGLSKSMK
;
A
#
# COMPACT_ATOMS: atom_id res chain seq x y z
N MET A 1 20.99 8.74 6.12
CA MET A 1 21.08 8.75 4.63
C MET A 1 21.99 7.66 4.07
N LYS A 2 23.26 7.52 4.53
CA LYS A 2 24.18 6.47 4.01
C LYS A 2 23.62 5.05 4.15
N ASP A 3 22.99 4.71 5.27
CA ASP A 3 22.35 3.39 5.49
C ASP A 3 21.14 3.14 4.58
N LEU A 4 20.40 4.19 4.23
CA LEU A 4 19.21 4.12 3.38
C LEU A 4 19.61 3.90 1.90
N ILE A 5 20.68 4.58 1.48
CA ILE A 5 21.33 4.35 0.18
C ILE A 5 21.93 2.93 0.11
N LEU A 6 22.49 2.44 1.21
CA LEU A 6 23.00 1.06 1.31
C LEU A 6 21.85 0.06 1.22
N GLY A 7 20.73 0.27 1.90
CA GLY A 7 19.54 -0.56 1.77
C GLY A 7 18.92 -0.54 0.37
N PHE A 8 18.96 0.60 -0.34
CA PHE A 8 18.58 0.68 -1.77
C PHE A 8 19.59 0.00 -2.70
N LYS A 9 20.88 -0.02 -2.37
CA LYS A 9 21.87 -0.83 -3.11
C LYS A 9 21.66 -2.31 -2.85
N LEU A 10 21.34 -2.67 -1.61
CA LEU A 10 20.98 -4.03 -1.25
C LEU A 10 19.71 -4.47 -1.97
N LEU A 11 18.72 -3.57 -2.22
CA LEU A 11 17.52 -3.85 -3.02
C LEU A 11 17.87 -4.61 -4.31
N ARG A 12 18.90 -4.20 -5.07
CA ARG A 12 19.30 -4.89 -6.32
C ARG A 12 19.63 -6.39 -6.16
N TYR A 13 19.99 -6.84 -4.97
CA TYR A 13 20.39 -8.21 -4.67
C TYR A 13 19.27 -9.05 -4.06
N GLY A 14 18.04 -8.53 -4.06
CA GLY A 14 16.90 -9.20 -3.45
C GLY A 14 16.45 -10.47 -4.15
N TYR A 15 16.12 -11.48 -3.35
CA TYR A 15 15.52 -12.71 -3.85
C TYR A 15 14.20 -12.43 -4.59
N LYS A 16 14.04 -12.96 -5.81
CA LYS A 16 12.88 -12.73 -6.69
C LYS A 16 12.56 -11.24 -6.98
N LEU A 17 13.55 -10.35 -6.93
CA LEU A 17 13.38 -8.92 -7.27
C LEU A 17 12.71 -8.70 -8.63
N LYS A 18 13.14 -9.43 -9.67
CA LYS A 18 12.56 -9.30 -11.02
C LYS A 18 11.06 -9.57 -11.03
N THR A 19 10.61 -10.60 -10.30
CA THR A 19 9.20 -10.97 -10.22
C THR A 19 8.37 -9.94 -9.46
N ASN A 20 8.88 -9.43 -8.33
CA ASN A 20 8.17 -8.41 -7.56
C ASN A 20 8.11 -7.06 -8.28
N VAL A 21 9.18 -6.66 -8.96
CA VAL A 21 9.19 -5.44 -9.80
C VAL A 21 8.23 -5.59 -10.99
N MET A 22 8.18 -6.77 -11.61
CA MET A 22 7.24 -7.06 -12.69
C MET A 22 5.78 -7.00 -12.19
N MET A 23 5.48 -7.57 -11.02
CA MET A 23 4.14 -7.50 -10.43
C MET A 23 3.76 -6.07 -10.02
N LEU A 24 4.70 -5.32 -9.45
CA LEU A 24 4.50 -3.91 -9.12
C LEU A 24 4.12 -3.12 -10.39
N GLY A 25 4.89 -3.27 -11.47
CA GLY A 25 4.59 -2.65 -12.76
C GLY A 25 3.25 -3.07 -13.35
N LEU A 26 2.92 -4.36 -13.27
CA LEU A 26 1.66 -4.93 -13.77
C LEU A 26 0.46 -4.34 -13.03
N PHE A 27 0.48 -4.32 -11.69
CA PHE A 27 -0.63 -3.77 -10.90
C PHE A 27 -0.80 -2.27 -11.09
N THR A 28 0.30 -1.49 -11.20
CA THR A 28 0.20 -0.07 -11.58
C THR A 28 -0.40 0.13 -12.96
N ALA A 29 -0.02 -0.69 -13.94
CA ALA A 29 -0.52 -0.57 -15.30
C ALA A 29 -2.02 -0.91 -15.37
N ILE A 30 -2.45 -1.99 -14.70
CA ILE A 30 -3.87 -2.34 -14.60
C ILE A 30 -4.66 -1.24 -13.88
N GLY A 31 -4.15 -0.72 -12.77
CA GLY A 31 -4.77 0.38 -12.03
C GLY A 31 -5.02 1.59 -12.92
N LEU A 32 -3.96 2.09 -13.58
CA LEU A 32 -4.04 3.20 -14.55
C LEU A 32 -4.99 2.92 -15.70
N LEU A 33 -4.93 1.73 -16.30
CA LEU A 33 -5.79 1.38 -17.42
C LEU A 33 -7.27 1.37 -17.02
N ILE A 34 -7.61 0.81 -15.86
CA ILE A 34 -8.98 0.78 -15.37
C ILE A 34 -9.45 2.19 -14.99
N GLU A 35 -8.59 3.01 -14.40
CA GLU A 35 -8.95 4.36 -13.98
C GLU A 35 -9.22 5.27 -15.19
N ILE A 36 -8.34 5.22 -16.20
CA ILE A 36 -8.54 5.92 -17.48
C ILE A 36 -9.77 5.39 -18.22
N SER A 37 -9.95 4.06 -18.30
CA SER A 37 -11.06 3.46 -19.05
C SER A 37 -12.43 3.66 -18.40
N SER A 38 -12.47 3.78 -17.07
CA SER A 38 -13.71 4.03 -16.32
C SER A 38 -14.01 5.52 -16.13
N HIS A 39 -13.20 6.40 -16.72
CA HIS A 39 -13.22 7.84 -16.46
C HIS A 39 -13.20 8.15 -14.96
N GLY A 40 -12.49 7.33 -14.17
CA GLY A 40 -12.34 7.48 -12.73
C GLY A 40 -13.57 7.22 -11.87
N THR A 41 -14.65 6.68 -12.43
CA THR A 41 -15.91 6.37 -11.70
C THR A 41 -15.86 5.04 -10.96
N ASN A 42 -14.95 4.14 -11.34
CA ASN A 42 -14.83 2.84 -10.70
C ASN A 42 -13.77 2.81 -9.60
N ILE A 43 -14.14 2.28 -8.44
CA ILE A 43 -13.26 2.07 -7.28
C ILE A 43 -12.14 1.06 -7.59
N LEU A 44 -12.36 0.15 -8.55
CA LEU A 44 -11.41 -0.89 -8.93
C LEU A 44 -10.05 -0.34 -9.38
N GLY A 45 -10.00 0.78 -10.10
CA GLY A 45 -8.74 1.40 -10.54
C GLY A 45 -7.88 1.81 -9.33
N GLY A 46 -8.48 2.57 -8.42
CA GLY A 46 -7.84 2.98 -7.17
C GLY A 46 -7.44 1.79 -6.28
N PHE A 47 -8.25 0.74 -6.22
CA PHE A 47 -7.91 -0.48 -5.49
C PHE A 47 -6.63 -1.15 -5.99
N TYR A 48 -6.49 -1.34 -7.31
CA TYR A 48 -5.28 -1.90 -7.91
C TYR A 48 -4.06 -1.01 -7.72
N PHE A 49 -4.27 0.31 -7.76
CA PHE A 49 -3.25 1.30 -7.46
C PHE A 49 -2.65 1.11 -6.06
N MET A 50 -3.48 0.77 -5.08
CA MET A 50 -3.07 0.66 -3.69
C MET A 50 -2.39 -0.67 -3.35
N LEU A 51 -2.71 -1.73 -4.07
CA LEU A 51 -1.98 -3.00 -3.99
C LEU A 51 -0.50 -2.82 -4.36
N THR A 52 -0.17 -1.85 -5.23
CA THR A 52 1.21 -1.53 -5.64
C THR A 52 2.14 -1.26 -4.45
N GLY A 53 1.71 -0.44 -3.48
CA GLY A 53 2.55 -0.11 -2.32
C GLY A 53 2.81 -1.30 -1.41
N MET A 54 1.89 -2.27 -1.39
CA MET A 54 2.05 -3.52 -0.64
C MET A 54 3.13 -4.41 -1.26
N PHE A 55 3.23 -4.43 -2.60
CA PHE A 55 4.31 -5.15 -3.30
C PHE A 55 5.68 -4.50 -3.10
N ALA A 56 5.76 -3.18 -2.96
CA ALA A 56 7.00 -2.48 -2.59
C ALA A 56 7.46 -2.89 -1.17
N TYR A 57 6.52 -3.01 -0.23
CA TYR A 57 6.80 -3.50 1.12
C TYR A 57 7.25 -4.97 1.12
N GLN A 58 6.54 -5.82 0.36
CA GLN A 58 6.82 -7.25 0.21
C GLN A 58 8.21 -7.50 -0.39
N MET A 59 8.58 -6.68 -1.36
CA MET A 59 9.89 -6.72 -2.00
C MET A 59 11.01 -6.57 -0.97
N ILE A 60 10.89 -5.69 0.02
CA ILE A 60 11.96 -5.45 1.00
C ILE A 60 11.99 -6.55 2.07
N ILE A 61 10.85 -7.08 2.51
CA ILE A 61 10.85 -8.17 3.50
C ILE A 61 11.44 -9.46 2.93
N TYR A 62 11.14 -9.81 1.68
CA TYR A 62 11.71 -11.02 1.06
C TYR A 62 13.23 -10.99 0.92
N MET A 63 13.83 -9.81 0.95
CA MET A 63 15.27 -9.65 0.91
C MET A 63 15.95 -9.94 2.24
N ASN A 64 15.31 -9.52 3.33
CA ASN A 64 15.84 -9.71 4.68
C ASN A 64 15.66 -11.15 5.17
N ALA A 65 14.73 -11.91 4.58
CA ALA A 65 14.54 -13.33 4.85
C ALA A 65 15.63 -14.22 4.23
N SER A 66 16.46 -13.70 3.31
CA SER A 66 17.68 -14.40 2.88
C SER A 66 18.79 -14.11 3.92
N ASP A 67 19.51 -15.13 4.37
CA ASP A 67 20.35 -15.18 5.60
C ASP A 67 21.51 -14.16 5.75
N TYR A 68 21.51 -13.03 5.03
CA TYR A 68 22.62 -12.09 4.93
C TYR A 68 22.75 -11.07 6.09
N VAL A 69 21.77 -10.93 7.00
CA VAL A 69 21.82 -9.88 8.05
C VAL A 69 21.61 -10.47 9.45
N GLN A 70 22.71 -10.91 10.07
CA GLN A 70 22.73 -11.47 11.44
C GLN A 70 22.94 -10.45 12.58
N SER A 71 22.99 -9.13 12.32
CA SER A 71 23.18 -8.12 13.39
C SER A 71 21.87 -7.47 13.85
N SER A 72 21.63 -7.47 15.18
CA SER A 72 20.32 -7.18 15.80
C SER A 72 19.70 -5.81 15.46
N VAL A 73 20.53 -4.78 15.31
CA VAL A 73 20.08 -3.40 15.04
C VAL A 73 19.87 -3.15 13.55
N MET A 74 20.71 -3.72 12.68
CA MET A 74 20.56 -3.59 11.23
C MET A 74 19.37 -4.41 10.73
N LYS A 75 19.13 -5.59 11.32
CA LYS A 75 17.98 -6.45 11.05
C LYS A 75 16.66 -5.71 11.32
N ARG A 76 16.51 -5.03 12.45
CA ARG A 76 15.29 -4.25 12.76
C ARG A 76 15.08 -3.09 11.80
N LYS A 77 16.14 -2.36 11.44
CA LYS A 77 16.05 -1.26 10.47
C LYS A 77 15.64 -1.75 9.09
N LEU A 78 16.13 -2.91 8.67
CA LEU A 78 15.83 -3.49 7.37
C LEU A 78 14.47 -4.19 7.33
N GLU A 79 14.05 -4.90 8.39
CA GLU A 79 12.77 -5.63 8.43
C GLU A 79 11.56 -4.75 8.77
N VAL A 80 11.77 -3.61 9.42
CA VAL A 80 10.68 -2.72 9.87
C VAL A 80 10.81 -1.33 9.28
N GLY A 81 11.99 -0.70 9.38
CA GLY A 81 12.15 0.70 8.97
C GLY A 81 12.10 0.92 7.46
N MET A 82 12.92 0.19 6.71
CA MET A 82 13.02 0.33 5.24
C MET A 82 11.71 0.01 4.50
N PRO A 83 11.02 -1.11 4.78
CA PRO A 83 9.75 -1.45 4.14
C PRO A 83 8.71 -0.33 4.30
N VAL A 84 8.55 0.18 5.52
CA VAL A 84 7.57 1.23 5.83
C VAL A 84 7.93 2.56 5.15
N ILE A 85 9.20 2.96 5.17
CA ILE A 85 9.62 4.21 4.53
C ILE A 85 9.38 4.14 3.02
N VAL A 86 9.77 3.03 2.38
CA VAL A 86 9.63 2.89 0.94
C VAL A 86 8.16 2.74 0.54
N SER A 87 7.35 1.95 1.26
CA SER A 87 5.91 1.84 1.00
C SER A 87 5.22 3.20 1.12
N THR A 88 5.52 3.95 2.18
CA THR A 88 4.94 5.29 2.41
C THR A 88 5.32 6.25 1.28
N VAL A 89 6.58 6.27 0.83
CA VAL A 89 7.01 7.13 -0.29
C VAL A 89 6.31 6.73 -1.59
N VAL A 90 6.19 5.43 -1.87
CA VAL A 90 5.45 4.93 -3.04
C VAL A 90 3.98 5.34 -2.96
N TYR A 91 3.33 5.20 -1.80
CA TYR A 91 1.95 5.63 -1.60
C TYR A 91 1.77 7.13 -1.79
N LEU A 92 2.70 7.97 -1.32
CA LEU A 92 2.64 9.41 -1.57
C LEU A 92 2.69 9.74 -3.05
N VAL A 93 3.61 9.12 -3.81
CA VAL A 93 3.73 9.34 -5.25
C VAL A 93 2.47 8.89 -5.98
N LEU A 94 1.97 7.68 -5.69
CA LEU A 94 0.77 7.16 -6.35
C LEU A 94 -0.47 7.98 -6.02
N PHE A 95 -0.62 8.42 -4.77
CA PHE A 95 -1.73 9.28 -4.37
C PHE A 95 -1.67 10.65 -5.05
N THR A 96 -0.49 11.24 -5.24
CA THR A 96 -0.37 12.50 -6.00
C THR A 96 -0.85 12.36 -7.44
N ILE A 97 -0.52 11.24 -8.11
CA ILE A 97 -0.96 10.95 -9.47
C ILE A 97 -2.49 10.85 -9.51
N LEU A 98 -3.08 10.14 -8.55
CA LEU A 98 -4.53 9.94 -8.46
C LEU A 98 -5.28 11.26 -8.20
N VAL A 99 -4.78 12.11 -7.31
CA VAL A 99 -5.36 13.44 -7.05
C VAL A 99 -5.32 14.31 -8.33
N VAL A 100 -4.21 14.28 -9.07
CA VAL A 100 -4.07 15.02 -10.34
C VAL A 100 -5.06 14.49 -11.38
N GLU A 101 -5.20 13.17 -11.49
CA GLU A 101 -6.18 12.54 -12.39
C GLU A 101 -7.61 12.97 -12.06
N LYS A 102 -8.04 12.87 -10.79
CA LYS A 102 -9.38 13.32 -10.38
C LYS A 102 -9.58 14.81 -10.61
N TYR A 103 -8.55 15.64 -10.42
CA TYR A 103 -8.62 17.06 -10.73
C TYR A 103 -8.88 17.33 -12.22
N ILE A 104 -8.20 16.60 -13.12
CA ILE A 104 -8.41 16.70 -14.57
C ILE A 104 -9.83 16.23 -14.93
N LEU A 105 -10.27 15.10 -14.37
CA LEU A 105 -11.59 14.53 -14.64
C LEU A 105 -12.74 15.45 -14.19
N ILE A 106 -12.64 16.07 -13.01
CA ILE A 106 -13.63 17.05 -12.54
C ILE A 106 -13.72 18.24 -13.49
N ARG A 107 -12.60 18.67 -14.09
CA ARG A 107 -12.59 19.80 -15.02
C ARG A 107 -13.16 19.44 -16.40
N MET A 108 -13.01 18.19 -16.83
CA MET A 108 -13.56 17.70 -18.10
C MET A 108 -15.04 17.31 -17.98
N TYR A 109 -15.45 16.76 -16.85
CA TYR A 109 -16.79 16.23 -16.59
C TYR A 109 -17.32 16.72 -15.23
N PRO A 110 -17.73 18.00 -15.12
CA PRO A 110 -18.17 18.58 -13.86
C PRO A 110 -19.44 17.93 -13.30
N GLU A 111 -20.26 17.30 -14.15
CA GLU A 111 -21.50 16.62 -13.76
C GLU A 111 -21.28 15.44 -12.80
N ASN A 112 -20.09 14.81 -12.82
CA ASN A 112 -19.77 13.64 -12.00
C ASN A 112 -18.89 13.96 -10.78
N THR A 113 -18.83 15.23 -10.38
CA THR A 113 -17.91 15.69 -9.31
C THR A 113 -18.11 14.96 -8.00
N GLU A 114 -19.36 14.68 -7.61
CA GLU A 114 -19.68 13.95 -6.37
C GLU A 114 -19.14 12.51 -6.41
N ASN A 115 -19.37 11.79 -7.50
CA ASN A 115 -18.83 10.44 -7.70
C ASN A 115 -17.30 10.39 -7.61
N TYR A 116 -16.60 11.42 -8.13
CA TYR A 116 -15.14 11.50 -8.04
C TYR A 116 -14.64 11.77 -6.62
N GLN A 117 -15.41 12.50 -5.82
CA GLN A 117 -15.10 12.75 -4.42
C GLN A 117 -15.33 11.50 -3.57
N ASP A 118 -16.45 10.81 -3.78
CA ASP A 118 -16.79 9.57 -3.08
C ASP A 118 -15.78 8.45 -3.36
N THR A 119 -15.42 8.26 -4.64
CA THR A 119 -14.39 7.29 -5.02
C THR A 119 -13.04 7.62 -4.40
N LEU A 120 -12.63 8.90 -4.36
CA LEU A 120 -11.37 9.32 -3.76
C LEU A 120 -11.37 9.14 -2.23
N PHE A 121 -12.47 9.41 -1.55
CA PHE A 121 -12.62 9.13 -0.13
C PHE A 121 -12.48 7.63 0.19
N MET A 122 -13.14 6.78 -0.60
CA MET A 122 -13.06 5.32 -0.47
C MET A 122 -11.63 4.81 -0.65
N ILE A 123 -10.94 5.31 -1.67
CA ILE A 123 -9.53 5.00 -1.93
C ILE A 123 -8.68 5.37 -0.72
N ILE A 124 -8.87 6.55 -0.12
CA ILE A 124 -8.15 6.98 1.09
C ILE A 124 -8.38 5.99 2.25
N PHE A 125 -9.63 5.59 2.49
CA PHE A 125 -9.96 4.69 3.60
C PHE A 125 -9.34 3.30 3.41
N ILE A 126 -9.47 2.72 2.21
CA ILE A 126 -8.86 1.43 1.89
C ILE A 126 -7.33 1.54 2.00
N LEU A 127 -6.73 2.71 1.74
CA LEU A 127 -5.27 2.91 1.71
C LEU A 127 -4.72 2.88 3.11
N PHE A 128 -5.40 3.61 3.99
CA PHE A 128 -5.14 3.53 5.40
C PHE A 128 -5.23 2.09 5.94
N GLY A 129 -6.29 1.36 5.56
CA GLY A 129 -6.44 -0.06 5.91
C GLY A 129 -5.33 -0.96 5.36
N ALA A 130 -4.90 -0.74 4.12
CA ALA A 130 -3.84 -1.50 3.46
C ALA A 130 -2.47 -1.31 4.15
N MET A 131 -2.13 -0.09 4.57
CA MET A 131 -0.90 0.17 5.33
C MET A 131 -0.91 -0.54 6.69
N ILE A 132 -2.05 -0.53 7.40
CA ILE A 132 -2.19 -1.29 8.65
C ILE A 132 -2.02 -2.78 8.38
N PHE A 133 -2.64 -3.30 7.32
CA PHE A 133 -2.50 -4.69 6.91
C PHE A 133 -1.03 -5.06 6.63
N CYS A 134 -0.27 -4.22 5.91
CA CYS A 134 1.16 -4.43 5.66
C CYS A 134 1.97 -4.60 6.96
N GLY A 135 1.61 -3.87 8.01
CA GLY A 135 2.28 -4.00 9.31
C GLY A 135 2.04 -5.34 10.03
N VAL A 136 0.91 -6.01 9.76
CA VAL A 136 0.51 -7.24 10.46
C VAL A 136 0.73 -8.51 9.61
N CYS A 137 0.57 -8.41 8.29
CA CYS A 137 0.38 -9.57 7.41
C CYS A 137 1.57 -10.52 7.35
N TYR A 138 2.80 -10.05 7.56
CA TYR A 138 3.98 -10.93 7.54
C TYR A 138 4.11 -11.84 8.77
N LYS A 139 3.28 -11.61 9.81
CA LYS A 139 3.26 -12.42 11.02
C LYS A 139 1.94 -13.16 11.23
N TYR A 140 0.83 -12.58 10.78
CA TYR A 140 -0.51 -13.16 10.89
C TYR A 140 -1.21 -13.23 9.53
N PHE A 141 -0.52 -13.66 8.47
CA PHE A 141 -0.98 -13.57 7.08
C PHE A 141 -2.46 -13.93 6.89
N VAL A 142 -2.88 -15.12 7.31
CA VAL A 142 -4.26 -15.62 7.12
C VAL A 142 -5.27 -14.76 7.89
N ALA A 143 -5.02 -14.48 9.16
CA ALA A 143 -5.94 -13.69 9.99
C ALA A 143 -6.03 -12.24 9.50
N SER A 144 -4.89 -11.62 9.18
CA SER A 144 -4.83 -10.27 8.61
C SER A 144 -5.56 -10.22 7.27
N PHE A 145 -5.47 -11.27 6.43
CA PHE A 145 -6.09 -11.30 5.12
C PHE A 145 -7.61 -11.39 5.22
N ILE A 146 -8.12 -12.22 6.12
CA ILE A 146 -9.55 -12.29 6.42
C ILE A 146 -10.07 -10.95 6.92
N VAL A 147 -9.37 -10.33 7.88
CA VAL A 147 -9.75 -9.00 8.41
C VAL A 147 -9.73 -7.94 7.31
N PHE A 148 -8.70 -7.92 6.47
CA PHE A 148 -8.61 -6.97 5.37
C PHE A 148 -9.73 -7.14 4.34
N MET A 149 -10.08 -8.39 3.99
CA MET A 149 -11.21 -8.66 3.11
C MET A 149 -12.55 -8.22 3.72
N LEU A 150 -12.77 -8.43 5.02
CA LEU A 150 -13.97 -7.93 5.70
C LEU A 150 -14.03 -6.40 5.72
N VAL A 151 -12.90 -5.73 5.93
CA VAL A 151 -12.81 -4.26 5.84
C VAL A 151 -13.16 -3.78 4.43
N ILE A 152 -12.65 -4.41 3.38
CA ILE A 152 -13.01 -4.05 2.00
C ILE A 152 -14.50 -4.26 1.74
N MET A 153 -15.06 -5.41 2.14
CA MET A 153 -16.47 -5.71 1.93
C MET A 153 -17.39 -4.70 2.62
N THR A 154 -17.10 -4.35 3.87
CA THR A 154 -17.87 -3.36 4.64
C THR A 154 -17.72 -1.95 4.08
N CYS A 155 -16.54 -1.60 3.58
CA CYS A 155 -16.32 -0.32 2.91
C CYS A 155 -17.15 -0.23 1.62
N MET A 156 -17.13 -1.29 0.80
CA MET A 156 -17.92 -1.34 -0.44
C MET A 156 -19.44 -1.31 -0.20
N SER A 157 -19.93 -1.82 0.94
CA SER A 157 -21.36 -1.78 1.27
C SER A 157 -21.83 -0.47 1.89
N THR A 158 -20.92 0.35 2.43
CA THR A 158 -21.27 1.62 3.12
C THR A 158 -21.27 2.84 2.22
N ILE A 159 -20.90 2.67 0.94
CA ILE A 159 -20.83 3.71 -0.10
C ILE A 159 -22.11 4.53 -0.18
N SER A 160 -23.28 3.90 -0.07
CA SER A 160 -24.59 4.54 -0.26
C SER A 160 -25.04 5.45 0.88
N HIS A 161 -24.29 5.55 1.98
CA HIS A 161 -24.73 6.29 3.18
C HIS A 161 -23.76 7.39 3.65
N ILE A 162 -22.51 7.40 3.18
CA ILE A 162 -21.48 8.36 3.63
C ILE A 162 -21.39 9.58 2.70
N SER A 163 -21.77 9.44 1.43
CA SER A 163 -21.76 10.52 0.42
C SER A 163 -22.59 11.74 0.83
N ASP A 164 -23.72 11.51 1.52
CA ASP A 164 -24.61 12.59 1.98
C ASP A 164 -24.03 13.42 3.15
N VAL A 165 -22.99 12.90 3.85
CA VAL A 165 -22.49 13.47 5.10
C VAL A 165 -21.19 14.27 4.91
N ILE A 166 -20.43 14.01 3.84
CA ILE A 166 -19.06 14.53 3.68
C ILE A 166 -18.87 15.15 2.27
N SER A 167 -19.57 16.25 1.96
CA SER A 167 -19.27 17.07 0.78
C SER A 167 -18.06 17.99 1.04
N LEU A 168 -16.89 17.39 1.22
CA LEU A 168 -15.63 18.11 1.33
C LEU A 168 -15.06 18.31 -0.09
N GLY A 169 -14.85 19.56 -0.53
CA GLY A 169 -14.23 19.80 -1.84
C GLY A 169 -12.88 19.08 -2.00
N LEU A 170 -12.51 18.74 -3.25
CA LEU A 170 -11.33 17.92 -3.62
C LEU A 170 -10.04 18.23 -2.82
N VAL A 171 -9.74 19.51 -2.60
CA VAL A 171 -8.54 19.95 -1.86
C VAL A 171 -8.51 19.39 -0.44
N LYS A 172 -9.66 19.38 0.25
CA LYS A 172 -9.77 18.85 1.61
C LYS A 172 -9.57 17.35 1.64
N PHE A 173 -10.12 16.61 0.66
CA PHE A 173 -9.86 15.18 0.53
C PHE A 173 -8.41 14.86 0.20
N ALA A 174 -7.76 15.67 -0.64
CA ALA A 174 -6.32 15.52 -0.90
C ALA A 174 -5.51 15.67 0.39
N VAL A 175 -5.79 16.71 1.20
CA VAL A 175 -5.15 16.89 2.51
C VAL A 175 -5.43 15.71 3.44
N LEU A 176 -6.68 15.22 3.47
CA LEU A 176 -7.08 14.05 4.26
C LEU A 176 -6.29 12.81 3.84
N GLY A 177 -6.11 12.57 2.55
CA GLY A 177 -5.35 11.43 2.03
C GLY A 177 -3.86 11.50 2.37
N TYR A 178 -3.23 12.68 2.23
CA TYR A 178 -1.84 12.85 2.66
C TYR A 178 -1.68 12.64 4.16
N ALA A 179 -2.60 13.17 4.97
CA ALA A 179 -2.62 12.94 6.41
C ALA A 179 -2.80 11.45 6.75
N ALA A 180 -3.71 10.76 6.06
CA ALA A 180 -3.93 9.33 6.22
C ALA A 180 -2.68 8.51 5.88
N ILE A 181 -1.97 8.85 4.79
CA ILE A 181 -0.72 8.19 4.40
C ILE A 181 0.35 8.34 5.48
N LEU A 182 0.56 9.56 5.97
CA LEU A 182 1.56 9.84 7.00
C LEU A 182 1.22 9.16 8.33
N LEU A 183 -0.04 9.25 8.77
CA LEU A 183 -0.51 8.60 9.99
C LEU A 183 -0.44 7.07 9.88
N GLY A 184 -0.87 6.52 8.75
CA GLY A 184 -0.82 5.08 8.52
C GLY A 184 0.62 4.56 8.44
N GLY A 185 1.56 5.29 7.85
CA GLY A 185 2.99 4.92 7.90
C GLY A 185 3.56 4.91 9.32
N VAL A 186 3.16 5.86 10.18
CA VAL A 186 3.54 5.85 11.62
C VAL A 186 2.94 4.63 12.33
N ILE A 187 1.65 4.35 12.11
CA ILE A 187 0.97 3.20 12.70
C ILE A 187 1.59 1.88 12.22
N GLU A 188 1.86 1.77 10.92
CA GLU A 188 2.51 0.62 10.30
C GLU A 188 3.89 0.39 10.91
N TYR A 189 4.69 1.45 11.09
CA TYR A 189 5.98 1.36 11.79
C TYR A 189 5.83 0.86 13.23
N LEU A 190 4.87 1.42 13.99
CA LEU A 190 4.62 1.03 15.38
C LEU A 190 4.19 -0.43 15.48
N ILE A 191 3.25 -0.88 14.66
CA ILE A 191 2.76 -2.26 14.64
C ILE A 191 3.87 -3.22 14.20
N SER A 192 4.57 -2.93 13.11
CA SER A 192 5.69 -3.74 12.62
C SER A 192 6.80 -3.86 13.66
N SER A 193 7.08 -2.77 14.38
CA SER A 193 8.03 -2.70 15.48
C SER A 193 7.57 -3.50 16.71
N LEU A 194 6.31 -3.38 17.12
CA LEU A 194 5.73 -4.14 18.24
C LEU A 194 5.80 -5.64 17.97
N LEU A 195 5.40 -6.01 16.76
CA LEU A 195 5.37 -7.39 16.35
C LEU A 195 6.78 -7.93 16.01
N TYR A 196 7.83 -7.08 15.91
CA TYR A 196 9.18 -7.46 15.43
C TYR A 196 9.77 -8.67 16.16
N ARG A 197 9.46 -8.84 17.45
CA ARG A 197 9.95 -9.97 18.24
C ARG A 197 9.31 -11.31 17.86
N LYS A 198 8.23 -11.32 17.07
CA LYS A 198 7.54 -12.53 16.64
C LYS A 198 8.10 -13.04 15.32
N GLN A 199 8.28 -14.37 15.23
CA GLN A 199 8.72 -15.04 14.00
C GLN A 199 7.76 -14.75 12.85
N LEU A 200 8.31 -14.65 11.64
CA LEU A 200 7.56 -14.49 10.40
C LEU A 200 6.67 -15.71 10.15
N SER A 201 5.49 -15.50 9.55
CA SER A 201 4.55 -16.58 9.27
C SER A 201 5.11 -17.53 8.20
N GLU A 202 5.14 -18.84 8.49
CA GLU A 202 5.59 -19.87 7.54
C GLU A 202 4.78 -19.88 6.24
N ILE A 203 3.48 -19.51 6.29
CA ILE A 203 2.63 -19.44 5.09
C ILE A 203 3.06 -18.28 4.19
N ALA A 204 3.39 -17.12 4.77
CA ALA A 204 3.95 -15.98 4.02
C ALA A 204 5.35 -16.27 3.45
N MET A 205 6.12 -17.15 4.12
CA MET A 205 7.46 -17.60 3.71
C MET A 205 7.45 -18.90 2.89
N SER A 206 6.32 -19.58 2.70
CA SER A 206 6.26 -20.88 2.00
C SER A 206 6.66 -20.78 0.52
N GLY A 207 6.55 -19.59 -0.08
CA GLY A 207 7.09 -19.27 -1.42
C GLY A 207 8.62 -19.13 -1.49
N LEU A 208 9.30 -18.99 -0.34
CA LEU A 208 10.75 -19.04 -0.17
C LEU A 208 11.22 -20.47 0.14
N SER A 209 10.56 -21.19 1.06
CA SER A 209 11.02 -22.52 1.51
C SER A 209 11.02 -23.58 0.41
N LYS A 210 10.08 -23.49 -0.56
CA LYS A 210 10.05 -24.36 -1.75
C LYS A 210 11.16 -24.09 -2.76
N SER A 211 11.80 -22.92 -2.70
CA SER A 211 12.80 -22.47 -3.69
C SER A 211 14.23 -22.40 -3.12
N MET A 212 14.38 -22.74 -1.83
CA MET A 212 15.65 -22.95 -1.12
C MET A 212 16.04 -24.44 -1.02
N LYS A 213 15.24 -25.34 -1.59
CA LYS A 213 15.60 -26.75 -1.81
C LYS A 213 16.16 -26.94 -3.21
#